data_AF-A0A8J3BLJ0-F1
#
_entry.id   AF-A0A8J3BLJ0-F1
#
_cell.length_a   1.000
_cell.length_b   1.000
_cell.length_c   1.000
_cell.angle_alpha   90.00
_cell.angle_beta   90.00
_cell.angle_gamma   90.00
#
_symmetry.space_group_name_H-M   'P 1'
#
loop_
_entity.id
_entity.type
_entity.pdbx_description
1 polymer ?
#
loop_
_entity_poly.entity_id
_entity_poly.type
_entity_poly.pdbx_seq_one_letter_code
_entity_poly.pdbx_strand_id
1 'polypeptide(L)' 'MTDAPRPAPDRSVRIVRGAPTDRELAALVGVLMTRGRPAAAPAPARSAWAAAGRPGAPRPGRGAWRRAALPR' A
#
# COMPACT_ATOMS: atom_id res chain seq x y z
N MET A 1 -11.76 -0.06 -40.82
CA MET A 1 -10.51 -0.50 -40.16
C MET A 1 -10.56 0.02 -38.73
N THR A 2 -11.30 -0.66 -37.86
CA THR A 2 -11.56 -0.21 -36.48
C THR A 2 -10.37 -0.64 -35.62
N ASP A 3 -9.70 0.32 -35.00
CA ASP A 3 -8.64 0.07 -34.03
C ASP A 3 -9.24 -0.66 -32.82
N ALA A 4 -8.79 -1.89 -32.58
CA ALA A 4 -9.24 -2.68 -31.43
C ALA A 4 -8.59 -2.10 -30.16
N PRO A 5 -9.31 -2.00 -29.03
CA PRO A 5 -8.76 -1.44 -27.81
C PRO A 5 -7.55 -2.27 -27.36
N ARG A 6 -6.39 -1.62 -27.23
CA ARG A 6 -5.16 -2.26 -26.75
C ARG A 6 -5.43 -2.91 -25.39
N PRO A 7 -5.13 -4.22 -25.21
CA PRO A 7 -5.33 -4.88 -23.92
C PRO A 7 -4.56 -4.13 -22.84
N ALA A 8 -5.22 -3.88 -21.72
CA ALA A 8 -4.57 -3.27 -20.56
C ALA A 8 -3.39 -4.16 -20.12
N PRO A 9 -2.24 -3.59 -19.73
CA PRO A 9 -1.07 -4.38 -19.36
C PRO A 9 -1.40 -5.30 -18.17
N ASP A 10 -0.93 -6.54 -18.23
CA ASP A 10 -1.01 -7.48 -17.11
C ASP A 10 -0.31 -6.87 -15.89
N ARG A 11 -1.10 -6.48 -14.88
CA ARG A 11 -0.60 -5.91 -13.62
C ARG A 11 -0.11 -7.03 -12.71
N SER A 12 1.01 -7.64 -13.07
CA SER A 12 1.68 -8.64 -12.23
C SER A 12 2.60 -8.00 -11.18
N VAL A 13 2.61 -8.53 -9.96
CA VAL A 13 3.52 -8.13 -8.88
C VAL A 13 4.58 -9.21 -8.71
N ARG A 14 5.86 -8.84 -8.82
CA ARG A 14 6.99 -9.74 -8.55
C ARG A 14 7.49 -9.55 -7.13
N ILE A 15 7.50 -10.63 -6.34
CA ILE A 15 8.08 -10.62 -5.00
C ILE A 15 9.55 -11.03 -5.11
N VAL A 16 10.46 -10.15 -4.69
CA VAL A 16 11.90 -10.45 -4.57
C VAL A 16 12.22 -10.70 -3.10
N ARG A 17 12.91 -11.79 -2.80
CA ARG A 17 13.38 -12.14 -1.46
C ARG A 17 14.89 -12.00 -1.41
N GLY A 18 15.40 -11.26 -0.43
CA GLY A 18 16.81 -11.05 -0.17
C GLY A 18 17.00 -10.39 1.21
N ALA A 19 18.23 -10.34 1.69
CA ALA A 19 18.61 -9.67 2.94
C ALA A 19 19.45 -8.42 2.59
N PRO A 20 18.82 -7.26 2.33
CA PRO A 20 19.56 -6.06 1.97
C PRO A 20 20.42 -5.59 3.14
N THR A 21 21.59 -5.05 2.82
CA THR A 21 22.48 -4.42 3.81
C THR A 21 21.93 -3.07 4.26
N ASP A 22 22.37 -2.60 5.43
CA ASP A 22 22.00 -1.28 5.96
C ASP A 22 22.34 -0.14 5.00
N ARG A 23 23.48 -0.27 4.31
CA ARG A 23 23.93 0.71 3.31
C ARG A 23 22.98 0.80 2.12
N GLU A 24 22.49 -0.33 1.64
CA GLU A 24 21.55 -0.39 0.52
C GLU A 24 20.18 0.18 0.92
N LEU A 25 19.72 -0.12 2.14
CA LEU A 25 18.51 0.49 2.69
C LEU A 25 18.65 2.00 2.81
N ALA A 26 19.76 2.49 3.36
CA ALA A 26 20.02 3.93 3.49
C ALA A 26 20.05 4.63 2.11
N ALA A 27 20.71 4.01 1.13
CA ALA A 27 20.76 4.54 -0.24
C ALA A 27 19.37 4.60 -0.89
N LEU A 28 18.58 3.53 -0.76
CA LEU A 28 17.20 3.48 -1.27
C LEU A 28 16.33 4.56 -0.64
N VAL A 29 16.40 4.71 0.69
CA VAL A 29 15.65 5.75 1.42
C VAL A 29 16.07 7.14 0.95
N GLY A 30 17.37 7.40 0.81
CA GLY A 30 17.88 8.67 0.28
C GLY A 30 17.28 9.02 -1.09
N VAL A 31 17.25 8.06 -2.01
CA VAL A 31 16.61 8.22 -3.34
C VAL A 31 15.11 8.48 -3.22
N LEU A 32 14.40 7.78 -2.32
CA LEU A 32 12.97 7.99 -2.12
C LEU A 32 12.65 9.38 -1.54
N MET A 33 13.53 9.92 -0.70
CA MET A 33 13.37 11.27 -0.15
C MET A 33 13.62 12.37 -1.18
N THR A 34 14.56 12.17 -2.12
CA THR A 34 14.79 13.13 -3.21
C THR A 34 13.78 13.00 -4.34
N ARG A 35 13.07 11.87 -4.42
CA ARG A 35 12.01 11.68 -5.41
C ARG A 35 10.82 12.57 -5.07
N GLY A 36 10.64 13.62 -5.86
CA GLY A 36 9.51 14.53 -5.76
C GLY A 36 8.15 13.81 -5.76
N ARG A 37 7.18 14.35 -5.02
CA ARG A 37 5.81 13.83 -4.99
C ARG A 37 5.20 14.02 -6.38
N PRO A 38 4.75 12.97 -7.09
CA PRO A 38 3.93 13.17 -8.27
C PRO A 38 2.68 13.97 -7.88
N ALA A 39 2.25 14.88 -8.76
CA ALA A 39 1.01 15.63 -8.59
C ALA A 39 -0.13 14.67 -8.23
N ALA A 40 -1.02 15.10 -7.33
CA ALA A 40 -2.07 14.25 -6.79
C ALA A 40 -2.92 13.67 -7.93
N ALA A 41 -2.73 12.38 -8.20
CA ALA A 41 -3.62 11.63 -9.07
C ALA A 41 -4.98 11.46 -8.38
N PRO A 42 -6.09 11.35 -9.15
CA PRO A 42 -7.39 11.05 -8.57
C PRO A 42 -7.32 9.76 -7.75
N ALA A 43 -8.03 9.74 -6.62
CA ALA A 43 -8.01 8.62 -5.71
C ALA A 43 -8.52 7.35 -6.43
N PRO A 44 -7.78 6.23 -6.40
CA PRO A 44 -8.23 4.99 -7.00
C PRO A 44 -9.45 4.45 -6.25
N ALA A 45 -10.32 3.73 -6.96
CA ALA A 45 -11.43 3.02 -6.35
C ALA A 45 -10.93 2.09 -5.23
N ARG A 46 -11.65 2.07 -4.10
CA ARG A 46 -11.25 1.26 -2.95
C ARG A 46 -11.29 -0.23 -3.32
N SER A 47 -10.16 -0.91 -3.20
CA SER A 47 -10.10 -2.36 -3.45
C SER A 47 -10.73 -3.16 -2.32
N ALA A 48 -11.18 -4.38 -2.62
CA ALA A 48 -11.68 -5.32 -1.61
C ALA A 48 -10.64 -5.62 -0.52
N TRP A 49 -9.35 -5.69 -0.89
CA TRP A 49 -8.26 -5.85 0.08
C TRP A 49 -8.12 -4.63 1.01
N ALA A 50 -8.19 -3.41 0.46
CA ALA A 50 -8.18 -2.18 1.26
C ALA A 50 -9.46 -2.01 2.11
N ALA A 51 -10.56 -2.67 1.72
CA ALA A 51 -11.75 -2.77 2.56
C ALA A 51 -11.51 -3.73 3.73
N ALA A 52 -10.99 -4.93 3.46
CA ALA A 52 -10.75 -5.97 4.45
C ALA A 52 -9.61 -5.64 5.45
N GLY A 53 -8.54 -4.99 4.99
CA GLY A 53 -7.36 -4.70 5.81
C GLY A 53 -7.52 -3.52 6.78
N ARG A 54 -8.64 -2.80 6.73
CA ARG A 54 -8.94 -1.75 7.71
C ARG A 54 -9.95 -2.28 8.73
N PRO A 55 -9.50 -2.72 9.92
CA PRO A 55 -10.43 -2.95 11.02
C PRO A 55 -11.20 -1.66 11.28
N GLY A 56 -12.52 -1.76 11.51
CA GLY A 56 -13.35 -0.60 11.85
C GLY A 56 -12.76 0.16 13.02
N ALA A 57 -12.95 1.49 13.03
CA ALA A 57 -12.39 2.36 14.07
C ALA A 57 -12.74 1.81 15.47
N PRO A 58 -11.73 1.61 16.36
CA PRO A 58 -12.01 1.15 17.71
C PRO A 58 -12.87 2.19 18.42
N ARG A 59 -13.87 1.74 19.18
CA ARG A 59 -14.68 2.65 20.02
C ARG A 59 -13.75 3.35 21.02
N PRO A 60 -13.71 4.69 21.05
CA PRO A 60 -12.87 5.42 21.98
C PRO A 60 -13.33 5.14 23.43
N GLY A 61 -12.38 5.08 24.36
CA GLY A 61 -12.67 4.89 25.79
C GLY A 61 -11.52 4.27 26.57
N ARG A 62 -11.56 4.37 27.90
CA ARG A 62 -10.58 3.74 28.79
C ARG A 62 -10.54 2.23 28.51
N GLY A 63 -9.34 1.68 28.32
CA GLY A 63 -9.14 0.26 27.99
C GLY A 63 -9.46 -0.13 26.55
N ALA A 64 -9.67 0.82 25.62
CA ALA A 64 -9.94 0.53 24.20
C ALA A 64 -8.86 -0.38 23.57
N TRP A 65 -7.59 -0.18 23.91
CA TRP A 65 -6.50 -1.01 23.38
C TRP A 65 -6.53 -2.45 23.90
N ARG A 66 -6.95 -2.67 25.17
CA ARG A 66 -7.14 -4.04 25.70
C ARG A 66 -8.28 -4.78 25.00
N ARG A 67 -9.38 -4.07 24.72
CA ARG A 67 -10.53 -4.62 23.99
C ARG A 67 -10.24 -4.90 22.52
N ALA A 68 -9.31 -4.15 21.91
CA ALA A 68 -8.89 -4.40 20.54
C ALA A 68 -8.13 -5.73 20.35
N ALA A 69 -7.55 -6.28 21.42
CA ALA A 69 -6.83 -7.55 21.40
C ALA A 69 -7.73 -8.78 21.65
N LEU A 70 -9.00 -8.58 22.01
CA LEU A 70 -9.95 -9.68 22.22
C LEU A 70 -10.70 -10.01 20.92
N PRO A 71 -11.06 -11.28 20.68
CA PRO A 71 -11.96 -11.66 19.59
C PRO A 71 -13.29 -10.90 19.69
N ARG A 72 -13.86 -10.53 18.54
CA ARG A 72 -15.18 -9.89 18.47
C ARG A 72 -16.32 -10.88 18.57
#